data_AF-A0A1F3BCC2-F1
#
_entry.id   AF-A0A1F3BCC2-F1
#
_cell.length_a   1.000
_cell.length_b   1.000
_cell.length_c   1.000
_cell.angle_alpha   90.00
_cell.angle_beta   90.00
_cell.angle_gamma   90.00
#
_symmetry.space_group_name_H-M   'P 1'
#
loop_
_entity.id
_entity.type
_entity.pdbx_description
1 polymer ?
#
loop_
_entity_poly.entity_id
_entity_poly.type
_entity_poly.pdbx_seq_one_letter_code
_entity_poly.pdbx_strand_id
1 'polypeptide(L)'
;MSSDLREKLIQLGQSNQQFTITPGQDCDLYLQHSIVDAKYYGIASKEQVKKQYAAKIWIVDQERTVKYREIIQEASSSAGVLPAPKLSFQKSAFKGKVLFKKEKEVAFGFKKPADPSSFGKVYQYDFDVRKIRDPVKELVESNGWKFEQILTNYHA
;
A
#
# COMPACT_ATOMS: atom_id res chain seq x y z
N MET A 1 -6.75 16.11 -23.14
CA MET A 1 -6.23 17.12 -22.18
C MET A 1 -5.97 16.42 -20.84
N SER A 2 -5.32 17.05 -19.84
CA SER A 2 -5.06 16.43 -18.51
C SER A 2 -6.32 15.96 -17.79
N SER A 3 -7.43 16.70 -17.94
CA SER A 3 -8.73 16.33 -17.36
C SER A 3 -9.18 14.92 -17.77
N ASP A 4 -9.05 14.59 -19.06
CA ASP A 4 -9.38 13.27 -19.61
C ASP A 4 -8.49 12.15 -19.04
N LEU A 5 -7.19 12.39 -18.85
CA LEU A 5 -6.30 11.40 -18.23
C LEU A 5 -6.63 11.18 -16.75
N ARG A 6 -6.92 12.26 -16.01
CA ARG A 6 -7.28 12.19 -14.59
C ARG A 6 -8.53 11.35 -14.37
N GLU A 7 -9.56 11.57 -15.16
CA GLU A 7 -10.81 10.80 -15.08
C GLU A 7 -10.57 9.31 -15.38
N LYS A 8 -9.80 8.99 -16.42
CA LYS A 8 -9.41 7.62 -16.75
C LYS A 8 -8.66 6.93 -15.60
N LEU A 9 -7.75 7.63 -14.94
CA LEU A 9 -7.03 7.10 -13.78
C LEU A 9 -7.96 6.83 -12.59
N ILE A 10 -8.93 7.72 -12.33
CA ILE A 10 -9.94 7.49 -11.29
C ILE A 10 -10.81 6.26 -11.65
N GLN A 11 -11.26 6.16 -12.90
CA GLN A 11 -12.04 5.01 -13.38
C GLN A 11 -11.26 3.69 -13.30
N LEU A 12 -9.94 3.72 -13.56
CA LEU A 12 -9.07 2.56 -13.33
C LEU A 12 -9.12 2.13 -11.85
N GLY A 13 -9.02 3.08 -10.91
CA GLY A 13 -9.15 2.78 -9.49
C GLY A 13 -10.54 2.29 -9.06
N GLN A 14 -11.60 2.65 -9.78
CA GLN A 14 -12.97 2.17 -9.49
C GLN A 14 -13.23 0.76 -10.04
N SER A 15 -12.58 0.39 -11.13
CA SER A 15 -12.74 -0.91 -11.78
C SER A 15 -11.71 -1.96 -11.33
N ASN A 16 -10.67 -1.56 -10.60
CA ASN A 16 -9.63 -2.45 -10.10
C ASN A 16 -9.95 -2.96 -8.68
N GLN A 17 -9.81 -4.27 -8.45
CA GLN A 17 -10.06 -4.87 -7.13
C GLN A 17 -8.87 -4.76 -6.17
N GLN A 18 -7.68 -4.44 -6.66
CA GLN A 18 -6.44 -4.43 -5.88
C GLN A 18 -6.16 -3.05 -5.29
N PHE A 19 -6.48 -1.97 -5.98
CA PHE A 19 -6.17 -0.62 -5.51
C PHE A 19 -7.28 0.38 -5.84
N THR A 20 -7.30 1.48 -5.09
CA THR A 20 -8.16 2.63 -5.36
C THR A 20 -7.34 3.81 -5.84
N ILE A 21 -7.95 4.69 -6.65
CA ILE A 21 -7.36 5.97 -7.07
C ILE A 21 -8.36 7.08 -6.74
N THR A 22 -7.96 8.08 -5.98
CA THR A 22 -8.82 9.18 -5.52
C THR A 22 -8.13 10.54 -5.66
N PRO A 23 -8.86 11.66 -5.76
CA PRO A 23 -8.27 13.00 -5.69
C PRO A 23 -7.35 13.19 -4.49
N GLY A 24 -6.21 13.86 -4.71
CA GLY A 24 -5.27 14.23 -3.66
C GLY A 24 -5.47 15.67 -3.15
N GLN A 25 -4.95 15.94 -1.95
CA GLN A 25 -4.91 17.29 -1.38
C GLN A 25 -3.58 18.01 -1.70
N ASP A 26 -2.49 17.27 -1.84
CA ASP A 26 -1.13 17.79 -2.08
C ASP A 26 -0.47 17.16 -3.33
N CYS A 27 -1.28 16.49 -4.14
CA CYS A 27 -0.99 15.88 -5.43
C CYS A 27 -2.32 15.75 -6.18
N ASP A 28 -2.29 15.43 -7.47
CA ASP A 28 -3.53 15.31 -8.24
C ASP A 28 -4.34 14.08 -7.83
N LEU A 29 -3.66 12.95 -7.60
CA LEU A 29 -4.28 11.69 -7.22
C LEU A 29 -3.43 10.92 -6.19
N TYR A 30 -4.14 10.24 -5.30
CA TYR A 30 -3.63 9.19 -4.45
C TYR A 30 -4.01 7.83 -5.00
N LEU A 31 -3.06 6.90 -5.05
CA LEU A 31 -3.32 5.48 -5.21
C LEU A 31 -3.10 4.77 -3.87
N GLN A 32 -3.99 3.85 -3.48
CA GLN A 32 -3.85 3.06 -2.26
C GLN A 32 -4.15 1.58 -2.46
N HIS A 33 -3.34 0.71 -1.85
CA HIS A 33 -3.51 -0.73 -1.78
C HIS A 33 -3.16 -1.24 -0.38
N SER A 34 -4.10 -1.92 0.29
CA SER A 34 -3.84 -2.61 1.55
C SER A 34 -3.20 -3.97 1.27
N ILE A 35 -1.94 -4.15 1.69
CA ILE A 35 -1.20 -5.41 1.53
C ILE A 35 -1.63 -6.40 2.63
N VAL A 36 -1.69 -5.91 3.87
CA VAL A 36 -2.24 -6.64 5.01
C VAL A 36 -2.77 -5.67 6.07
N ASP A 37 -3.91 -6.00 6.68
CA ASP A 37 -4.38 -5.42 7.94
C ASP A 37 -4.92 -6.58 8.79
N ALA A 38 -4.06 -7.16 9.61
CA ALA A 38 -4.36 -8.36 10.37
C ALA A 38 -4.27 -8.07 11.87
N LYS A 39 -5.24 -8.61 12.61
CA LYS A 39 -5.24 -8.65 14.08
C LYS A 39 -5.33 -10.10 14.51
N TYR A 40 -4.48 -10.50 15.44
CA TYR A 40 -4.43 -11.87 15.94
C TYR A 40 -3.92 -11.91 17.39
N TYR A 41 -3.88 -13.10 17.97
CA TYR A 41 -3.41 -13.31 19.33
C TYR A 41 -2.15 -14.18 19.33
N GLY A 42 -1.15 -13.76 20.09
CA GLY A 42 -0.05 -14.61 20.54
C GLY A 42 -0.45 -15.42 21.79
N ILE A 43 0.53 -16.07 22.42
CA ILE A 43 0.28 -16.86 23.65
C ILE A 43 -0.29 -15.98 24.77
N ALA A 44 0.22 -14.75 24.89
CA ALA A 44 -0.18 -13.79 25.93
C ALA A 44 -0.12 -12.35 25.39
N SER A 45 -0.48 -12.15 24.13
CA SER A 45 -0.45 -10.83 23.51
C SER A 45 -1.53 -10.68 22.44
N LYS A 46 -1.95 -9.44 22.20
CA LYS A 46 -2.72 -9.06 21.03
C LYS A 46 -1.78 -8.39 20.04
N GLU A 47 -1.76 -8.93 18.83
CA GLU A 47 -0.88 -8.49 17.75
C GLU A 47 -1.69 -7.78 16.66
N GLN A 48 -1.08 -6.79 16.03
CA GLN A 48 -1.58 -6.18 14.82
C GLN A 48 -0.45 -5.91 13.85
N VAL A 49 -0.69 -6.24 12.58
CA VAL A 49 0.21 -5.94 11.47
C VAL A 49 -0.57 -5.19 10.40
N LYS A 50 -0.02 -4.06 9.97
CA LYS A 50 -0.54 -3.26 8.86
C LYS A 50 0.57 -2.99 7.86
N LYS A 51 0.27 -3.21 6.59
CA LYS A 51 1.16 -2.87 5.48
C LYS A 51 0.34 -2.30 4.35
N GLN A 52 0.75 -1.15 3.86
CA GLN A 52 0.06 -0.40 2.83
C GLN A 52 1.04 0.02 1.75
N TYR A 53 0.67 -0.20 0.50
CA TYR A 53 1.26 0.45 -0.64
C TYR A 53 0.43 1.69 -0.98
N ALA A 54 1.10 2.80 -1.23
CA ALA A 54 0.48 4.01 -1.72
C ALA A 54 1.36 4.67 -2.78
N ALA A 55 0.74 5.46 -3.65
CA ALA A 55 1.46 6.37 -4.52
C ALA A 55 0.81 7.74 -4.57
N LYS A 56 1.64 8.76 -4.73
CA LYS A 56 1.22 10.11 -5.11
C LYS A 56 1.46 10.30 -6.60
N ILE A 57 0.51 10.92 -7.27
CA ILE A 57 0.50 11.08 -8.71
C ILE A 57 0.33 12.58 -9.03
N TRP A 58 1.21 13.11 -9.88
CA TRP A 58 1.09 14.45 -10.45
C TRP A 58 0.99 14.34 -11.98
N ILE A 59 0.04 15.04 -12.58
CA ILE A 59 -0.19 15.10 -14.02
C ILE A 59 0.38 16.44 -14.52
N VAL A 60 1.56 16.40 -15.10
CA VAL A 60 2.30 17.59 -15.52
C VAL A 60 2.06 17.85 -17.01
N ASP A 61 1.06 18.70 -17.31
CA ASP A 61 0.61 19.00 -18.68
C ASP A 61 1.74 19.48 -19.59
N GLN A 62 2.53 20.45 -19.13
CA GLN A 62 3.59 21.08 -19.93
C GLN A 62 4.65 20.05 -20.41
N GLU A 63 4.91 19.04 -19.59
CA GLU A 63 5.88 17.98 -19.90
C GLU A 63 5.23 16.75 -20.56
N ARG A 64 3.89 16.71 -20.66
CA ARG A 64 3.11 15.53 -21.01
C ARG A 64 3.57 14.29 -20.20
N THR A 65 3.79 14.49 -18.89
CA THR A 65 4.37 13.48 -17.99
C THR A 65 3.53 13.28 -16.74
N VAL A 66 3.34 12.02 -16.34
CA VAL A 66 2.82 11.64 -15.03
C VAL A 66 3.99 11.31 -14.11
N LYS A 67 4.15 12.08 -13.04
CA LYS A 67 5.13 11.83 -11.99
C LYS A 67 4.51 10.93 -10.92
N TYR A 68 5.15 9.82 -10.62
CA TYR A 68 4.64 8.76 -9.75
C TYR A 68 5.58 8.50 -8.57
N ARG A 69 5.17 8.84 -7.35
CA ARG A 69 5.98 8.64 -6.14
C ARG A 69 5.42 7.50 -5.30
N GLU A 70 6.21 6.45 -5.15
CA GLU A 70 5.85 5.28 -4.35
C GLU A 70 6.17 5.46 -2.86
N ILE A 71 5.24 5.00 -2.02
CA ILE A 71 5.32 5.04 -0.57
C ILE A 71 4.82 3.69 -0.04
N ILE A 72 5.67 2.95 0.67
CA ILE A 72 5.27 1.75 1.39
C ILE A 72 5.35 2.03 2.88
N GLN A 73 4.27 1.77 3.59
CA GLN A 73 4.17 1.99 5.03
C GLN A 73 3.90 0.66 5.72
N GLU A 74 4.61 0.42 6.80
CA GLU A 74 4.48 -0.78 7.62
C GLU A 74 4.36 -0.34 9.08
N ALA A 75 3.42 -0.96 9.79
CA ALA A 75 3.23 -0.75 11.22
C ALA A 75 2.90 -2.09 11.88
N SER A 76 3.54 -2.36 13.01
CA SER A 76 3.23 -3.50 13.87
C SER A 76 3.06 -3.06 15.31
N SER A 77 2.14 -3.70 16.02
CA SER A 77 1.95 -3.49 17.45
C SER A 77 1.67 -4.79 18.17
N SER A 78 2.21 -4.89 19.39
CA SER A 78 1.96 -5.98 20.32
C SER A 78 1.56 -5.40 21.66
N ALA A 79 0.46 -5.89 22.23
CA ALA A 79 0.03 -5.58 23.58
C ALA A 79 -0.04 -6.87 24.41
N GLY A 80 0.92 -7.04 25.32
CA GLY A 80 0.96 -8.15 26.27
C GLY A 80 -0.17 -8.08 27.30
N VAL A 81 -0.71 -9.24 27.68
CA VAL A 81 -1.64 -9.39 28.81
C VAL A 81 -0.88 -9.71 30.11
N LEU A 82 -1.53 -9.45 31.25
CA LEU A 82 -0.98 -9.60 32.60
C LEU A 82 -0.31 -10.97 32.84
N PRO A 83 0.72 -11.07 33.71
CA PRO A 83 1.20 -10.06 34.67
C PRO A 83 2.29 -9.12 34.16
N ALA A 84 2.76 -9.28 32.92
CA ALA A 84 3.83 -8.46 32.34
C ALA A 84 3.30 -7.64 31.15
N PRO A 85 2.55 -6.55 31.39
CA PRO A 85 2.06 -5.70 30.32
C PRO A 85 3.25 -5.10 29.59
N LYS A 86 3.47 -5.52 28.35
CA LYS A 86 4.46 -4.94 27.44
C LYS A 86 3.72 -4.44 26.22
N LEU A 87 3.90 -3.15 25.92
CA LEU A 87 3.42 -2.55 24.68
C LEU A 87 4.63 -2.31 23.79
N SER A 88 4.64 -2.90 22.61
CA SER A 88 5.61 -2.57 21.56
C SER A 88 4.90 -2.03 20.34
N PHE A 89 5.50 -1.01 19.74
CA PHE A 89 5.02 -0.42 18.50
C PHE A 89 6.22 -0.16 17.60
N GLN A 90 6.13 -0.57 16.35
CA GLN A 90 7.13 -0.31 15.33
C GLN A 90 6.43 0.25 14.09
N LYS A 91 7.00 1.30 13.51
CA LYS A 91 6.52 1.91 12.26
C LYS A 91 7.70 2.19 11.36
N SER A 92 7.58 1.81 10.10
CA SER A 92 8.56 2.12 9.06
C SER A 92 7.85 2.64 7.82
N ALA A 93 8.57 3.43 7.03
CA ALA A 93 8.10 3.89 5.73
C ALA A 93 9.25 3.90 4.74
N PHE A 94 9.07 3.25 3.60
CA PHE A 94 9.97 3.33 2.47
C PHE A 94 9.41 4.31 1.44
N LYS A 95 10.24 5.26 1.00
CA LYS A 95 9.90 6.23 -0.04
C LYS A 95 11.01 6.23 -1.08
N GLY A 96 10.74 5.75 -2.28
CA GLY A 96 11.75 5.67 -3.33
C GLY A 96 11.32 4.85 -4.54
N LYS A 97 12.22 4.69 -5.52
CA LYS A 97 12.00 3.88 -6.71
C LYS A 97 12.06 2.41 -6.34
N VAL A 98 10.91 1.76 -6.24
CA VAL A 98 10.85 0.31 -6.02
C VAL A 98 10.94 -0.36 -7.39
N LEU A 99 12.16 -0.65 -7.87
CA LEU A 99 12.33 -1.28 -9.18
C LEU A 99 11.67 -2.66 -9.22
N PHE A 100 11.92 -3.48 -8.18
CA PHE A 100 11.34 -4.80 -8.00
C PHE A 100 11.10 -5.06 -6.51
N LYS A 101 9.85 -5.08 -6.04
CA LYS A 101 9.48 -5.60 -4.72
C LYS A 101 8.42 -6.68 -4.88
N LYS A 102 8.84 -7.90 -4.60
CA LYS A 102 7.99 -9.07 -4.45
C LYS A 102 8.15 -9.57 -3.03
N GLU A 103 7.04 -9.79 -2.34
CA GLU A 103 7.06 -10.17 -0.94
C GLU A 103 5.90 -11.10 -0.65
N LYS A 104 6.21 -12.23 -0.03
CA LYS A 104 5.22 -13.21 0.40
C LYS A 104 5.46 -13.49 1.87
N GLU A 105 4.42 -13.34 2.67
CA GLU A 105 4.49 -13.59 4.10
C GLU A 105 3.32 -14.46 4.52
N VAL A 106 3.57 -15.37 5.46
CA VAL A 106 2.58 -16.23 6.09
C VAL A 106 2.86 -16.18 7.58
N ALA A 107 1.84 -15.87 8.39
CA ALA A 107 1.95 -15.88 9.83
C ALA A 107 0.96 -16.85 10.47
N PHE A 108 1.39 -17.44 11.58
CA PHE A 108 0.60 -18.35 12.40
C PHE A 108 0.41 -17.75 13.79
N GLY A 109 -0.75 -18.01 14.39
CA GLY A 109 -1.12 -17.52 15.70
C GLY A 109 -2.52 -17.99 16.09
N PHE A 110 -3.06 -17.43 17.16
CA PHE A 110 -4.39 -17.75 17.64
C PHE A 110 -5.40 -16.74 17.09
N LYS A 111 -6.54 -17.25 16.60
CA LYS A 111 -7.67 -16.39 16.19
C LYS A 111 -8.50 -15.93 17.39
N LYS A 112 -8.48 -16.69 18.48
CA LYS A 112 -9.19 -16.38 19.73
C LYS A 112 -8.22 -16.47 20.92
N PRO A 113 -8.37 -15.61 21.93
CA PRO A 113 -7.53 -15.67 23.13
C PRO A 113 -7.82 -16.97 23.91
N ALA A 114 -6.76 -17.59 24.44
CA ALA A 114 -6.82 -18.78 25.31
C ALA A 114 -7.57 -19.99 24.72
N ASP A 115 -7.71 -20.09 23.40
CA ASP A 115 -8.32 -21.22 22.72
C ASP A 115 -7.26 -21.94 21.85
N PRO A 116 -6.68 -23.05 22.32
CA PRO A 116 -5.68 -23.82 21.57
C PRO A 116 -6.18 -24.32 20.21
N SER A 117 -7.49 -24.58 20.07
CA SER A 117 -8.09 -25.02 18.81
C SER A 117 -8.14 -23.91 17.75
N SER A 118 -7.95 -22.65 18.18
CA SER A 118 -7.92 -21.49 17.29
C SER A 118 -6.55 -21.21 16.66
N PHE A 119 -5.54 -22.04 16.99
CA PHE A 119 -4.21 -21.91 16.41
C PHE A 119 -4.22 -22.26 14.92
N GLY A 120 -3.61 -21.40 14.11
CA GLY A 120 -3.46 -21.64 12.68
C GLY A 120 -2.96 -20.41 11.93
N LYS A 121 -3.10 -20.42 10.61
CA LYS A 121 -2.74 -19.28 9.77
C LYS A 121 -3.63 -18.08 10.09
N VAL A 122 -3.01 -16.97 10.49
CA VAL A 122 -3.70 -15.73 10.88
C VAL A 122 -3.70 -14.69 9.77
N TYR A 123 -2.66 -14.67 8.93
CA TYR A 123 -2.67 -13.95 7.66
C TYR A 123 -1.69 -14.57 6.66
N GLN A 124 -1.93 -14.28 5.40
CA GLN A 124 -1.01 -14.52 4.30
C GLN A 124 -1.23 -13.44 3.26
N TYR A 125 -0.15 -12.90 2.71
CA TYR A 125 -0.21 -12.03 1.54
C TYR A 125 0.89 -12.39 0.53
N ASP A 126 0.64 -11.99 -0.72
CA ASP A 126 1.57 -12.08 -1.84
C ASP A 126 1.50 -10.75 -2.59
N PHE A 127 2.52 -9.91 -2.37
CA PHE A 127 2.61 -8.58 -2.90
C PHE A 127 3.65 -8.54 -4.03
N ASP A 128 3.23 -8.07 -5.21
CA ASP A 128 4.11 -7.70 -6.31
C ASP A 128 3.74 -6.27 -6.71
N VAL A 129 4.67 -5.33 -6.49
CA VAL A 129 4.46 -3.90 -6.78
C VAL A 129 4.02 -3.65 -8.23
N ARG A 130 4.45 -4.51 -9.15
CA ARG A 130 4.12 -4.41 -10.58
C ARG A 130 2.63 -4.64 -10.85
N LYS A 131 1.96 -5.49 -10.07
CA LYS A 131 0.50 -5.69 -10.19
C LYS A 131 -0.29 -4.41 -9.89
N ILE A 132 0.30 -3.48 -9.16
CA ILE A 132 -0.32 -2.19 -8.81
C ILE A 132 0.14 -1.08 -9.75
N ARG A 133 1.45 -0.98 -10.01
CA ARG A 133 2.04 0.09 -10.81
C ARG A 133 1.79 -0.07 -12.30
N ASP A 134 1.91 -1.27 -12.84
CA ASP A 134 1.91 -1.49 -14.28
C ASP A 134 0.56 -1.11 -14.92
N PRO A 135 -0.62 -1.39 -14.32
CA PRO A 135 -1.90 -0.90 -14.85
C PRO A 135 -1.97 0.63 -14.97
N VAL A 136 -1.35 1.36 -14.01
CA VAL A 136 -1.28 2.83 -14.06
C VAL A 136 -0.34 3.26 -15.20
N LYS A 137 0.84 2.66 -15.28
CA LYS A 137 1.84 2.95 -16.31
C LYS A 137 1.28 2.72 -17.71
N GLU A 138 0.66 1.56 -17.93
CA GLU A 138 0.07 1.17 -19.20
C GLU A 138 -1.02 2.15 -19.63
N LEU A 139 -1.92 2.53 -18.72
CA LEU A 139 -2.96 3.52 -19.01
C LEU A 139 -2.36 4.89 -19.38
N VAL A 140 -1.33 5.34 -18.66
CA VAL A 140 -0.65 6.61 -18.94
C VAL A 140 0.00 6.58 -20.33
N GLU A 141 0.80 5.55 -20.60
CA GLU A 141 1.55 5.42 -21.85
C GLU A 141 0.63 5.21 -23.06
N SER A 142 -0.45 4.42 -22.92
CA SER A 142 -1.43 4.21 -23.99
C SER A 142 -2.22 5.47 -24.36
N ASN A 143 -2.24 6.48 -23.49
CA ASN A 143 -2.85 7.78 -23.74
C ASN A 143 -1.82 8.83 -24.20
N GLY A 144 -0.60 8.40 -24.58
CA GLY A 144 0.45 9.27 -25.11
C GLY A 144 1.08 10.19 -24.07
N TRP A 145 1.15 9.74 -22.82
CA TRP A 145 1.87 10.42 -21.74
C TRP A 145 3.10 9.63 -21.32
N LYS A 146 4.12 10.32 -20.81
CA LYS A 146 5.28 9.66 -20.18
C LYS A 146 4.93 9.26 -18.75
N PHE A 147 5.37 8.08 -18.32
CA PHE A 147 5.30 7.66 -16.92
C PHE A 147 6.69 7.75 -16.29
N GLU A 148 6.83 8.57 -15.23
CA GLU A 148 8.11 8.78 -14.57
C GLU A 148 7.99 8.53 -13.06
N GLN A 149 8.75 7.58 -12.55
CA GLN A 149 8.88 7.41 -11.10
C GLN A 149 9.78 8.51 -10.50
N ILE A 150 9.33 9.13 -9.42
CA ILE A 150 10.07 10.17 -8.69
C ILE A 150 10.27 9.78 -7.21
N LEU A 151 11.32 10.33 -6.60
CA LEU A 151 11.73 10.01 -5.22
C LEU A 151 11.13 10.98 -4.18
N THR A 152 11.08 12.26 -4.54
CA THR A 152 10.55 13.35 -3.73
C THR A 152 9.18 13.77 -4.23
N ASN A 153 8.49 14.66 -3.52
CA ASN A 153 7.29 15.27 -4.10
C ASN A 153 7.70 16.10 -5.32
N TYR A 154 6.81 16.13 -6.32
CA TYR A 154 6.91 17.12 -7.38
C TYR A 154 6.45 18.48 -6.84
N HIS A 155 7.24 19.51 -7.13
CA HIS A 155 6.90 20.90 -6.89
C HIS A 155 6.98 21.57 -8.26
N ALA A 156 5.87 22.20 -8.68
CA ALA A 156 5.77 22.91 -9.94
C ALA A 156 6.56 24.23 -9.91
#